data_AF-A0A7U9MTK5-F1
#
_entry.id   AF-A0A7U9MTK5-F1
#
_cell.length_a   1.000
_cell.length_b   1.000
_cell.length_c   1.000
_cell.angle_alpha   90.00
_cell.angle_beta   90.00
_cell.angle_gamma   90.00
#
_symmetry.space_group_name_H-M   'P 1'
#
loop_
_entity.id
_entity.type
_entity.pdbx_description
1 polymer ?
#
loop_
_entity_poly.entity_id
_entity_poly.type
_entity_poly.pdbx_seq_one_letter_code
_entity_poly.pdbx_strand_id
1 'polypeptide(L)'
;MGLPYCNRLFYLERGLKDLPAQERALKRRGLEIPVWEGFWKWAVTVNAAGAWASAVIYSIVETAKANGLNVFQYLYLVLLYMPDYQNEPAGIGQLLPWSDFIQKHCSCLFMWDFI
;
A
#
# COMPACT_ATOMS: atom_id res chain seq x y z
N MET A 1 6.69 14.31 -2.76
CA MET A 1 8.11 13.98 -3.05
C MET A 1 8.26 12.81 -4.03
N GLY A 2 7.38 11.80 -4.05
CA GLY A 2 7.37 10.75 -5.09
C GLY A 2 6.68 11.12 -6.41
N LEU A 3 5.82 12.15 -6.39
CA LEU A 3 5.05 12.63 -7.55
C LEU A 3 5.87 12.88 -8.84
N PRO A 4 7.11 13.41 -8.78
CA PRO A 4 7.93 13.58 -9.98
C PRO A 4 8.26 12.26 -10.70
N TYR A 5 8.46 11.16 -9.96
CA TYR A 5 8.71 9.83 -10.53
C TYR A 5 7.44 9.28 -11.18
N CYS A 6 6.30 9.39 -10.48
CA CYS A 6 5.00 8.95 -11.01
C CYS A 6 4.62 9.73 -12.28
N ASN A 7 4.81 11.05 -12.29
CA ASN A 7 4.56 11.88 -13.47
C ASN A 7 5.45 11.45 -14.63
N ARG A 8 6.75 11.19 -14.38
CA ARG A 8 7.67 10.75 -15.42
C ARG A 8 7.24 9.40 -16.01
N LEU A 9 6.89 8.40 -15.19
CA LEU A 9 6.38 7.12 -15.67
C LEU A 9 5.11 7.28 -16.49
N PHE A 10 4.18 8.12 -16.04
CA PHE A 10 2.95 8.41 -16.77
C PHE A 10 3.21 9.01 -18.16
N TYR A 11 4.12 9.99 -18.27
CA TYR A 11 4.49 10.57 -19.56
C TYR A 11 5.17 9.56 -20.49
N LEU A 12 6.03 8.69 -19.95
CA LEU A 12 6.65 7.60 -20.71
C LEU A 12 5.58 6.66 -21.25
N GLU A 13 4.69 6.15 -20.41
CA GLU A 13 3.62 5.24 -20.82
C GLU A 13 2.69 5.86 -21.86
N ARG A 14 2.36 7.14 -21.73
CA ARG A 14 1.57 7.87 -22.72
C ARG A 14 2.26 7.95 -24.09
N GLY A 15 3.59 8.09 -24.12
CA GLY A 15 4.38 8.08 -25.35
C GLY A 15 4.60 6.69 -25.95
N LEU A 16 4.43 5.63 -25.15
CA LEU A 16 4.63 4.24 -25.56
C LEU A 16 3.31 3.52 -25.94
N LYS A 17 2.16 4.16 -25.70
CA LYS A 17 0.81 3.56 -25.83
C LYS A 17 0.52 2.96 -27.22
N ASP A 18 1.01 3.60 -28.28
CA ASP A 18 0.69 3.24 -29.67
C ASP A 18 1.68 2.21 -30.25
N LEU A 19 2.72 1.83 -29.50
CA LEU A 19 3.70 0.84 -29.93
C LEU A 19 3.17 -0.60 -29.78
N PRO A 20 3.62 -1.54 -30.62
CA PRO A 20 3.40 -2.96 -30.42
C PRO A 20 3.96 -3.44 -29.08
N ALA A 21 3.33 -4.45 -28.47
CA ALA A 21 3.65 -4.88 -27.11
C ALA A 21 5.14 -5.24 -26.89
N GLN A 22 5.77 -5.89 -27.87
CA GLN A 22 7.16 -6.32 -27.78
C GLN A 22 8.13 -5.13 -27.82
N GLU A 23 7.89 -4.16 -28.71
CA GLU A 23 8.70 -2.94 -28.81
C GLU A 23 8.51 -2.05 -27.57
N ARG A 24 7.26 -1.94 -27.10
CA ARG A 24 6.92 -1.26 -25.86
C ARG A 24 7.73 -1.82 -24.69
N ALA A 25 7.76 -3.14 -24.52
CA ALA A 25 8.49 -3.80 -23.44
C ALA A 25 10.01 -3.52 -23.49
N LEU A 26 10.61 -3.49 -24.69
CA LEU A 26 12.01 -3.11 -24.87
C LEU A 26 12.25 -1.65 -24.46
N LYS A 27 11.36 -0.74 -24.87
CA LYS A 27 11.43 0.69 -24.49
C LYS A 27 11.25 0.89 -23.00
N ARG A 28 10.33 0.17 -22.33
CA ARG A 28 10.17 0.21 -20.87
C ARG A 28 11.46 -0.15 -20.15
N ARG A 29 12.15 -1.21 -20.60
CA ARG A 29 13.45 -1.57 -20.01
C ARG A 29 14.47 -0.43 -20.13
N GLY A 30 14.53 0.25 -21.27
CA GLY A 30 15.46 1.35 -21.47
C GLY A 30 15.09 2.64 -20.74
N LEU A 31 13.79 2.94 -20.62
CA LEU A 31 13.29 4.25 -20.21
C LEU A 31 12.75 4.27 -18.77
N GLU A 32 12.07 3.22 -18.34
CA GLU A 32 11.40 3.18 -17.03
C GLU A 32 12.31 2.64 -15.92
N ILE A 33 13.18 1.66 -16.21
CA ILE A 33 14.14 1.13 -15.24
C ILE A 33 14.93 2.23 -14.51
N PRO A 34 15.57 3.21 -15.19
CA PRO A 34 16.30 4.27 -14.48
C PRO A 34 15.39 5.18 -13.64
N VAL A 35 14.11 5.30 -13.99
CA VAL A 35 13.12 6.05 -13.20
C VAL A 35 12.78 5.27 -11.93
N TRP A 36 12.59 3.96 -12.04
CA TRP A 36 12.36 3.06 -10.92
C TRP A 36 13.56 3.00 -9.97
N GLU A 37 14.78 2.92 -10.50
CA GLU A 37 15.99 2.96 -9.69
C GLU A 37 16.14 4.28 -8.94
N GLY A 38 15.86 5.41 -9.61
CA GLY A 38 15.86 6.73 -9.00
C GLY A 38 14.78 6.87 -7.92
N PHE A 39 13.58 6.33 -8.18
CA PHE A 39 12.50 6.27 -7.21
C PHE A 39 12.90 5.46 -5.98
N TRP A 40 13.49 4.27 -6.17
CA TRP A 40 13.91 3.43 -5.06
C TRP A 40 15.02 4.06 -4.24
N LYS A 41 16.06 4.62 -4.89
CA LYS A 41 17.12 5.38 -4.20
C LYS A 41 16.55 6.55 -3.41
N TRP A 42 15.58 7.28 -3.96
CA TRP A 42 14.90 8.34 -3.22
C TRP A 42 14.05 7.76 -2.08
N ALA A 43 13.32 6.67 -2.30
CA ALA A 43 12.45 6.03 -1.31
C ALA A 43 13.23 5.55 -0.08
N VAL A 44 14.48 5.09 -0.23
CA VAL A 44 15.35 4.77 0.91
C VAL A 44 15.98 6.01 1.57
N THR A 45 16.01 7.17 0.92
CA THR A 45 16.50 8.44 1.53
C THR A 45 15.43 9.16 2.35
N VAL A 46 14.14 8.82 2.17
CA VAL A 46 13.07 9.35 2.99
C VAL A 46 13.19 8.70 4.38
N ASN A 47 13.67 9.50 5.35
CA ASN A 47 14.06 9.27 6.76
C ASN A 47 13.56 7.98 7.46
N ALA A 48 14.22 7.59 8.57
CA ALA A 48 13.81 6.54 9.50
C ALA A 48 12.29 6.45 9.69
N ALA A 49 11.55 7.56 9.77
CA ALA A 49 10.08 7.58 9.81
C ALA A 49 9.38 6.75 8.69
N GLY A 50 9.90 6.74 7.46
CA GLY A 50 9.39 5.91 6.36
C GLY A 50 9.71 4.43 6.53
N ALA A 51 10.90 4.10 7.04
CA ALA A 51 11.26 2.73 7.41
C ALA A 51 10.44 2.23 8.61
N TRP A 52 10.25 3.08 9.63
CA TRP A 52 9.38 2.83 10.79
C TRP A 52 7.94 2.63 10.35
N ALA A 53 7.40 3.50 9.49
CA ALA A 53 6.05 3.35 8.92
C ALA A 53 5.91 2.03 8.16
N SER A 54 6.91 1.67 7.34
CA SER A 54 6.90 0.40 6.61
C SER A 54 6.95 -0.81 7.54
N ALA A 55 7.77 -0.76 8.61
CA ALA A 55 7.85 -1.82 9.61
C ALA A 55 6.56 -1.94 10.44
N VAL A 56 5.91 -0.81 10.76
CA VAL A 56 4.60 -0.78 11.43
C VAL A 56 3.53 -1.39 10.53
N ILE A 57 3.44 -0.97 9.28
CA ILE A 57 2.50 -1.56 8.31
C ILE A 57 2.76 -3.06 8.13
N TYR A 58 4.03 -3.49 8.01
CA TYR A 58 4.37 -4.90 7.93
C TYR A 58 3.91 -5.69 9.17
N SER A 59 4.13 -5.14 10.37
CA SER A 59 3.69 -5.77 11.62
C SER A 59 2.16 -5.91 11.67
N ILE A 60 1.42 -4.90 11.21
CA ILE A 60 -0.05 -4.93 11.11
C ILE A 60 -0.51 -5.99 10.09
N VAL A 61 0.17 -6.08 8.94
CA VAL A 61 -0.11 -7.11 7.91
C VAL A 61 0.08 -8.52 8.46
N GLU A 62 1.21 -8.79 9.11
CA GLU A 62 1.49 -10.12 9.65
C GLU A 62 0.53 -10.47 10.80
N THR A 63 0.16 -9.47 11.61
CA THR A 63 -0.88 -9.62 12.64
C THR A 63 -2.23 -9.99 12.02
N ALA A 64 -2.62 -9.33 10.93
CA ALA A 64 -3.87 -9.61 10.22
C ALA A 64 -3.92 -11.06 9.72
N LYS A 65 -2.83 -11.50 9.08
CA LYS A 65 -2.68 -12.88 8.57
C LYS A 65 -2.77 -13.90 9.70
N ALA A 66 -2.06 -13.66 10.80
CA ALA A 66 -2.05 -14.56 11.96
C ALA A 66 -3.44 -14.71 12.62
N ASN A 67 -4.32 -13.72 12.45
CA ASN A 67 -5.70 -13.74 12.95
C ASN A 67 -6.75 -14.11 11.89
N GLY A 68 -6.32 -14.54 10.69
CA GLY A 68 -7.25 -14.96 9.63
C GLY A 68 -8.05 -13.83 8.98
N LEU A 69 -7.56 -12.58 9.09
CA LEU A 69 -8.25 -11.40 8.56
C LEU A 69 -7.87 -11.11 7.10
N ASN A 70 -8.79 -10.48 6.37
CA ASN A 70 -8.50 -9.82 5.10
C ASN A 70 -7.56 -8.63 5.35
N VAL A 71 -6.34 -8.75 4.85
CA VAL A 71 -5.26 -7.76 5.06
C VAL A 71 -5.67 -6.37 4.61
N PHE A 72 -6.33 -6.24 3.44
CA PHE A 72 -6.71 -4.94 2.90
C PHE A 72 -7.81 -4.27 3.72
N GLN A 73 -8.85 -5.01 4.10
CA GLN A 73 -9.94 -4.48 4.92
C GLN A 73 -9.45 -4.09 6.31
N TYR A 74 -8.57 -4.89 6.91
CA TYR A 74 -8.01 -4.60 8.22
C TYR A 74 -7.10 -3.37 8.21
N LEU A 75 -6.19 -3.27 7.24
CA LEU A 75 -5.37 -2.07 7.06
C LEU A 75 -6.23 -0.83 6.82
N TYR A 76 -7.27 -0.94 5.99
CA TYR A 76 -8.18 0.16 5.71
C TYR A 76 -8.89 0.65 6.98
N LEU A 77 -9.48 -0.25 7.77
CA LEU A 77 -10.20 0.11 8.99
C LEU A 77 -9.28 0.68 10.07
N VAL A 78 -8.12 0.07 10.28
CA VAL A 78 -7.14 0.59 11.25
C VAL A 78 -6.70 2.00 10.86
N LEU A 79 -6.34 2.23 9.58
CA LEU A 79 -5.90 3.56 9.14
C LEU A 79 -7.03 4.59 9.12
N LEU A 80 -8.26 4.16 8.84
CA LEU A 80 -9.43 5.03 8.81
C LEU A 80 -9.81 5.54 10.20
N TYR A 81 -9.84 4.66 11.20
CA TYR A 81 -10.35 4.97 12.54
C TYR A 81 -9.27 5.28 13.58
N MET A 82 -7.99 4.96 13.33
CA MET A 82 -6.89 5.28 14.25
C MET A 82 -6.85 6.76 14.70
N PRO A 83 -7.10 7.77 13.84
CA PRO A 83 -7.08 9.17 14.28
C PRO A 83 -8.10 9.49 15.37
N ASP A 84 -9.27 8.84 15.33
CA ASP A 84 -10.36 9.10 16.27
C ASP A 84 -10.02 8.62 17.68
N TYR A 85 -9.14 7.63 17.81
CA TYR A 85 -8.70 7.07 19.09
C TYR A 85 -7.43 7.71 19.65
N GLN A 86 -6.88 8.74 19.00
CA GLN A 86 -5.66 9.41 19.47
C GLN A 86 -5.80 9.98 20.90
N ASN A 87 -7.03 10.36 21.29
CA ASN A 87 -7.35 10.92 22.61
C ASN A 87 -8.19 9.97 23.47
N GLU A 88 -8.49 8.75 23.00
CA GLU A 88 -9.33 7.78 23.70
C GLU A 88 -8.71 6.36 23.62
N PRO A 89 -7.69 6.08 24.46
CA PRO A 89 -6.96 4.82 24.39
C PRO A 89 -7.82 3.59 24.73
N ALA A 90 -8.94 3.78 25.42
CA ALA A 90 -9.91 2.71 25.70
C ALA A 90 -10.58 2.18 24.42
N GLY A 91 -10.75 3.04 23.40
CA GLY A 91 -11.42 2.68 22.15
C GLY A 91 -10.55 1.89 21.18
N ILE A 92 -9.20 1.92 21.34
CA ILE A 92 -8.25 1.14 20.53
C ILE A 92 -8.56 -0.36 20.57
N GLY A 93 -9.15 -0.85 21.67
CA GLY A 93 -9.56 -2.24 21.80
C GLY A 93 -10.47 -2.73 20.66
N GLN A 94 -11.28 -1.84 20.08
CA GLN A 94 -12.15 -2.17 18.95
C GLN A 94 -11.43 -2.28 17.61
N LEU A 95 -10.18 -1.82 17.52
CA LEU A 95 -9.35 -1.94 16.32
C LEU A 95 -8.36 -3.11 16.41
N LEU A 96 -8.34 -3.83 17.54
CA LEU A 96 -7.49 -5.02 17.71
C LEU A 96 -8.03 -6.19 16.88
N PRO A 97 -7.16 -7.07 16.38
CA PRO A 97 -7.51 -8.08 15.38
C PRO A 97 -8.45 -9.16 15.94
N TRP A 98 -8.52 -9.32 17.26
CA TRP A 98 -9.44 -10.23 17.94
C TRP A 98 -10.75 -9.58 18.41
N SER A 99 -10.97 -8.30 18.14
CA SER A 99 -12.20 -7.63 18.55
C SER A 99 -13.39 -8.08 17.71
N ASP A 100 -14.57 -8.15 18.31
CA ASP A 100 -15.80 -8.52 17.58
C ASP A 100 -16.06 -7.59 16.38
N PHE A 101 -15.72 -6.30 16.51
CA PHE A 101 -15.83 -5.32 15.43
C PHE A 101 -14.94 -5.72 14.24
N ILE A 102 -13.64 -5.93 14.46
CA ILE A 102 -12.72 -6.30 13.37
C ILE A 102 -13.05 -7.67 12.82
N GLN A 103 -13.33 -8.66 13.69
CA GLN A 103 -13.66 -10.01 13.25
C GLN A 103 -14.90 -10.01 12.34
N LYS A 104 -15.92 -9.20 12.65
CA LYS A 104 -17.11 -9.08 11.81
C LYS A 104 -16.83 -8.42 10.45
N HIS A 105 -15.97 -7.41 10.40
CA HIS A 105 -15.76 -6.59 9.20
C HIS A 105 -14.58 -7.04 8.32
N CYS A 106 -13.64 -7.83 8.87
CA CYS A 106 -12.42 -8.23 8.17
C CYS A 106 -12.26 -9.74 7.98
N SER A 107 -13.03 -10.59 8.66
CA SER A 107 -12.87 -12.06 8.53
C SER A 107 -13.56 -12.66 7.31
N CYS A 108 -14.30 -11.86 6.53
CA CYS A 108 -15.16 -12.36 5.48
C CYS A 108 -14.70 -11.96 4.09
N LEU A 109 -14.55 -12.95 3.20
CA LEU A 109 -14.23 -12.87 1.77
C LEU A 109 -15.31 -12.19 0.90
N PHE A 110 -16.26 -11.45 1.47
CA PHE A 110 -17.32 -10.82 0.68
C PHE A 110 -16.80 -9.54 0.00
N MET A 111 -16.90 -9.56 -1.34
CA MET A 111 -16.69 -8.46 -2.31
C MET A 111 -15.34 -8.35 -3.02
N TRP A 112 -14.86 -9.44 -3.65
CA TRP A 112 -14.03 -9.30 -4.87
C TRP A 112 -14.49 -10.16 -6.05
N ASP A 113 -15.62 -10.87 -5.94
CA ASP A 113 -16.18 -11.67 -7.06
C ASP A 113 -17.11 -10.87 -8.01
N PHE A 114 -17.17 -9.53 -7.91
CA PHE A 114 -18.08 -8.70 -8.70
C PHE A 114 -17.48 -7.40 -9.26
N ILE A 115 -16.15 -7.32 -9.43
CA ILE A 115 -15.51 -6.26 -10.23
C ILE A 115 -14.54 -6.89 -11.22
#